data_AF-A0A8B7R6Y6-F1
#
_entry.id   AF-A0A8B7R6Y6-F1
#
_cell.length_a   1.000
_cell.length_b   1.000
_cell.length_c   1.000
_cell.angle_alpha   90.00
_cell.angle_beta   90.00
_cell.angle_gamma   90.00
#
_symmetry.space_group_name_H-M   'P 1'
#
loop_
_entity.id
_entity.type
_entity.pdbx_description
1 polymer ?
#
loop_
_entity_poly.entity_id
_entity_poly.type
_entity_poly.pdbx_seq_one_letter_code
_entity_poly.pdbx_strand_id
1 'polypeptide(L)'
;MAAGVAGKAAPALEVPPQHEQISHTKLSVDDEWNLQQERMYKMHRGHESMHVEMILIFLCILIIAQIVLVQWRKRHGRSYNLVTLLQMWVVPLYFTIKLYWWRFLSMWGLFSLITSYILFRATRKPLSGRTPRLVYKWFLLIYKLSYAFGVVGYLAIIFTMCGLHLFFKIKARDSMDFGIVSLFYGLYYGIMGRDFAEICSDYMASTIGFYSVSGMPTRSLSDSICAVCGQKIIVELDEEGLIENTYQLSCSHVEYY
;
A
#
# COMPACT_ATOMS: atom_id res chain seq x y z
N MET A 1 -23.83 -102.67 -7.37
CA MET A 1 -23.22 -103.37 -8.53
C MET A 1 -23.91 -102.91 -9.80
N ALA A 2 -23.13 -102.71 -10.87
CA ALA A 2 -23.48 -102.40 -12.28
C ALA A 2 -24.03 -100.98 -12.55
N ALA A 3 -23.34 -100.09 -13.28
CA ALA A 3 -23.07 -100.06 -14.74
C ALA A 3 -24.37 -99.90 -15.56
N GLY A 4 -24.54 -99.06 -16.58
CA GLY A 4 -23.75 -98.06 -17.29
C GLY A 4 -24.55 -97.63 -18.56
N VAL A 5 -24.27 -96.42 -19.07
CA VAL A 5 -24.37 -95.95 -20.47
C VAL A 5 -25.73 -95.89 -21.22
N ALA A 6 -26.04 -94.68 -21.74
CA ALA A 6 -26.61 -94.30 -23.07
C ALA A 6 -27.48 -93.02 -22.91
N GLY A 7 -27.49 -91.97 -23.72
CA GLY A 7 -26.94 -91.63 -25.03
C GLY A 7 -27.96 -90.74 -25.79
N LYS A 8 -27.50 -89.65 -26.44
CA LYS A 8 -28.16 -88.77 -27.48
C LYS A 8 -29.24 -87.76 -26.98
N ALA A 9 -29.47 -86.58 -27.57
CA ALA A 9 -28.83 -85.69 -28.56
C ALA A 9 -29.58 -84.31 -28.53
N ALA A 10 -28.94 -83.24 -29.02
CA ALA A 10 -29.37 -81.82 -28.97
C ALA A 10 -30.53 -81.44 -29.93
N PRO A 11 -30.99 -80.17 -29.89
CA PRO A 11 -30.52 -79.20 -30.91
C PRO A 11 -30.02 -77.90 -30.25
N ALA A 12 -28.84 -77.38 -30.59
CA ALA A 12 -28.55 -76.59 -31.79
C ALA A 12 -29.46 -75.34 -31.88
N LEU A 13 -28.94 -74.20 -31.43
CA LEU A 13 -29.46 -72.89 -31.80
C LEU A 13 -28.29 -72.06 -32.32
N GLU A 14 -28.30 -71.83 -33.64
CA GLU A 14 -27.35 -71.02 -34.39
C GLU A 14 -27.52 -69.51 -34.07
N VAL A 15 -26.37 -68.84 -34.18
CA VAL A 15 -25.96 -67.42 -34.07
C VAL A 15 -26.96 -66.39 -34.66
N PRO A 16 -26.97 -65.11 -34.21
CA PRO A 16 -26.03 -64.13 -34.81
C PRO A 16 -25.32 -63.22 -33.79
N PRO A 17 -24.15 -62.66 -34.16
CA PRO A 17 -23.36 -61.82 -33.28
C PRO A 17 -23.92 -60.39 -33.30
N GLN A 18 -24.33 -59.87 -32.13
CA GLN A 18 -24.59 -58.44 -31.97
C GLN A 18 -23.25 -57.72 -31.82
N HIS A 19 -22.59 -57.48 -32.96
CA HIS A 19 -21.35 -56.73 -33.02
C HIS A 19 -21.48 -55.48 -33.89
N GLU A 20 -22.56 -54.69 -33.79
CA GLU A 20 -22.65 -53.49 -34.66
C GLU A 20 -23.59 -52.37 -34.21
N GLN A 21 -23.69 -52.04 -32.91
CA GLN A 21 -24.39 -50.80 -32.49
C GLN A 21 -23.71 -50.00 -31.37
N ILE A 22 -22.57 -50.45 -30.84
CA ILE A 22 -21.90 -49.76 -29.70
C ILE A 22 -20.78 -48.80 -30.14
N SER A 23 -20.35 -48.79 -31.41
CA SER A 23 -19.29 -47.89 -31.88
C SER A 23 -19.83 -46.54 -32.37
N HIS A 24 -20.89 -46.52 -33.18
CA HIS A 24 -21.26 -45.32 -33.95
C HIS A 24 -21.80 -44.15 -33.11
N THR A 25 -22.59 -44.41 -32.06
CA THR A 25 -23.15 -43.33 -31.24
C THR A 25 -22.13 -42.74 -30.26
N LYS A 26 -21.23 -43.57 -29.71
CA LYS A 26 -20.16 -43.09 -28.81
C LYS A 26 -19.08 -42.33 -29.56
N LEU A 27 -18.64 -42.86 -30.72
CA LEU A 27 -17.74 -42.13 -31.62
C LEU A 27 -18.39 -40.81 -32.10
N SER A 28 -19.67 -40.81 -32.47
CA SER A 28 -20.34 -39.58 -32.93
C SER A 28 -20.43 -38.48 -31.86
N VAL A 29 -20.70 -38.81 -30.60
CA VAL A 29 -20.78 -37.82 -29.50
C VAL A 29 -19.40 -37.31 -29.11
N ASP A 30 -18.39 -38.20 -29.06
CA ASP A 30 -17.01 -37.82 -28.81
C ASP A 30 -16.44 -36.98 -29.97
N ASP A 31 -16.79 -37.29 -31.22
CA ASP A 31 -16.39 -36.54 -32.41
C ASP A 31 -17.07 -35.16 -32.46
N GLU A 32 -18.35 -35.07 -32.11
CA GLU A 32 -19.06 -33.79 -31.95
C GLU A 32 -18.43 -32.93 -30.83
N TRP A 33 -18.09 -33.55 -29.68
CA TRP A 33 -17.39 -32.88 -28.59
C TRP A 33 -16.00 -32.40 -29.01
N ASN A 34 -15.23 -33.23 -29.72
CA ASN A 34 -13.90 -32.89 -30.23
C ASN A 34 -13.97 -31.77 -31.27
N LEU A 35 -14.94 -31.82 -32.19
CA LEU A 35 -15.19 -30.76 -33.17
C LEU A 35 -15.60 -29.45 -32.52
N GLN A 36 -16.44 -29.51 -31.47
CA GLN A 36 -16.88 -28.34 -30.73
C GLN A 36 -15.74 -27.73 -29.91
N GLN A 37 -14.89 -28.58 -29.31
CA GLN A 37 -13.69 -28.16 -28.59
C GLN A 37 -12.65 -27.56 -29.54
N GLU A 38 -12.43 -28.15 -30.73
CA GLU A 38 -11.59 -27.55 -31.77
C GLU A 38 -12.14 -26.20 -32.26
N ARG A 39 -13.45 -26.08 -32.44
CA ARG A 39 -14.08 -24.83 -32.89
C ARG A 39 -13.97 -23.73 -31.83
N MET A 40 -14.14 -24.09 -30.55
CA MET A 40 -13.89 -23.22 -29.39
C MET A 40 -12.41 -22.81 -29.32
N TYR A 41 -11.48 -23.75 -29.51
CA TYR A 41 -10.03 -23.47 -29.54
C TYR A 41 -9.65 -22.57 -30.70
N LYS A 42 -10.20 -22.78 -31.91
CA LYS A 42 -9.95 -21.96 -33.10
C LYS A 42 -10.50 -20.54 -32.94
N MET A 43 -11.68 -20.38 -32.33
CA MET A 43 -12.25 -19.06 -31.95
C MET A 43 -11.39 -18.34 -30.89
N HIS A 44 -10.87 -19.06 -29.89
CA HIS A 44 -10.04 -18.46 -28.84
C HIS A 44 -8.60 -18.21 -29.28
N ARG A 45 -8.03 -18.94 -30.25
CA ARG A 45 -6.64 -18.77 -30.70
C ARG A 45 -6.32 -17.35 -31.18
N GLY A 46 -7.24 -16.72 -31.91
CA GLY A 46 -7.07 -15.34 -32.39
C GLY A 46 -7.22 -14.31 -31.26
N HIS A 47 -8.18 -14.51 -30.37
CA HIS A 47 -8.43 -13.62 -29.24
C HIS A 47 -7.35 -13.74 -28.14
N GLU A 48 -6.87 -14.96 -27.86
CA GLU A 48 -5.77 -15.23 -26.92
C GLU A 48 -4.45 -14.67 -27.42
N SER A 49 -4.17 -14.73 -28.73
CA SER A 49 -2.99 -14.08 -29.29
C SER A 49 -3.01 -12.56 -29.05
N MET A 50 -4.19 -11.92 -29.16
CA MET A 50 -4.34 -10.48 -28.89
C MET A 50 -4.24 -10.14 -27.39
N HIS A 51 -4.81 -10.97 -26.51
CA HIS A 51 -4.65 -10.80 -25.06
C HIS A 51 -3.20 -10.96 -24.63
N VAL A 52 -2.51 -11.97 -25.15
CA VAL A 52 -1.10 -12.22 -24.87
C VAL A 52 -0.26 -11.03 -25.35
N GLU A 53 -0.51 -10.49 -26.54
CA GLU A 53 0.20 -9.31 -27.06
C GLU A 53 -0.01 -8.07 -26.16
N MET A 54 -1.25 -7.78 -25.76
CA MET A 54 -1.56 -6.68 -24.85
C MET A 54 -0.86 -6.86 -23.49
N ILE A 55 -0.85 -8.07 -22.95
CA ILE A 55 -0.19 -8.40 -21.68
C ILE A 55 1.33 -8.24 -21.81
N LEU A 56 1.93 -8.67 -22.93
CA LEU A 56 3.37 -8.59 -23.16
C LEU A 56 3.83 -7.13 -23.26
N ILE A 57 3.10 -6.31 -24.04
CA ILE A 57 3.36 -4.87 -24.15
C ILE A 57 3.21 -4.20 -22.78
N PHE A 58 2.14 -4.50 -22.06
CA PHE A 58 1.91 -3.99 -20.72
C PHE A 58 3.04 -4.37 -19.75
N LEU A 59 3.48 -5.63 -19.74
CA LEU A 59 4.58 -6.11 -18.91
C LEU A 59 5.89 -5.38 -19.24
N CYS A 60 6.20 -5.22 -20.54
CA CYS A 60 7.37 -4.48 -20.98
C CYS A 60 7.32 -3.02 -20.51
N ILE A 61 6.18 -2.34 -20.66
CA ILE A 61 5.98 -0.97 -20.17
C ILE A 61 6.16 -0.89 -18.66
N LEU A 62 5.61 -1.84 -17.89
CA LEU A 62 5.77 -1.89 -16.44
C LEU A 62 7.25 -2.04 -16.04
N ILE A 63 7.99 -2.94 -16.68
CA ILE A 63 9.43 -3.14 -16.39
C ILE A 63 10.22 -1.87 -16.70
N ILE A 64 10.00 -1.25 -17.86
CA ILE A 64 10.66 0.00 -18.26
C ILE A 64 10.32 1.11 -17.26
N ALA A 65 9.05 1.27 -16.91
CA ALA A 65 8.60 2.26 -15.93
C ALA A 65 9.28 2.06 -14.58
N GLN A 66 9.40 0.83 -14.09
CA GLN A 66 10.10 0.54 -12.84
C GLN A 66 11.59 0.90 -12.89
N ILE A 67 12.28 0.57 -13.99
CA ILE A 67 13.69 0.94 -14.17
C ILE A 67 13.84 2.47 -14.16
N VAL A 68 12.98 3.19 -14.90
CA VAL A 68 12.98 4.65 -14.95
C VAL A 68 12.73 5.25 -13.57
N LEU A 69 11.75 4.75 -12.81
CA LEU A 69 11.44 5.24 -11.47
C LEU A 69 12.61 5.03 -10.50
N VAL A 70 13.22 3.85 -10.50
CA VAL A 70 14.37 3.54 -9.63
C VAL A 70 15.57 4.41 -10.01
N GLN A 71 15.85 4.57 -11.30
CA GLN A 71 16.96 5.40 -11.77
C GLN A 71 16.72 6.89 -11.46
N TRP A 72 15.47 7.34 -11.60
CA TRP A 72 15.09 8.70 -11.29
C TRP A 72 15.21 8.99 -9.79
N ARG A 73 14.76 8.08 -8.93
CA ARG A 73 14.95 8.18 -7.48
C ARG A 73 16.44 8.26 -7.10
N LYS A 74 17.30 7.47 -7.75
CA LYS A 74 18.76 7.49 -7.51
C LYS A 74 19.42 8.79 -7.95
N ARG A 75 19.06 9.33 -9.12
CA ARG A 75 19.71 10.51 -9.70
C ARG A 75 19.13 11.84 -9.19
N HIS A 76 17.81 11.90 -8.99
CA HIS A 76 17.09 13.10 -8.59
C HIS A 76 16.05 12.78 -7.50
N GLY A 77 16.50 12.30 -6.35
CA GLY A 77 15.63 11.95 -5.22
C GLY A 77 14.67 13.06 -4.80
N ARG A 78 15.11 14.32 -4.83
CA ARG A 78 14.28 15.49 -4.50
C ARG A 78 13.12 15.71 -5.48
N SER A 79 13.36 15.55 -6.79
CA SER A 79 12.32 15.68 -7.80
C SER A 79 11.37 14.49 -7.78
N TYR A 80 11.90 13.28 -7.55
CA TYR A 80 11.11 12.08 -7.38
C TYR A 80 10.14 12.24 -6.19
N ASN A 81 10.64 12.57 -4.99
CA ASN A 81 9.82 12.74 -3.79
C ASN A 81 8.74 13.82 -3.97
N LEU A 82 9.05 14.93 -4.66
CA LEU A 82 8.08 15.99 -4.93
C LEU A 82 6.98 15.53 -5.89
N VAL A 83 7.33 14.85 -6.98
CA VAL A 83 6.34 14.38 -7.96
C VAL A 83 5.48 13.26 -7.38
N THR A 84 6.05 12.31 -6.65
CA THR A 84 5.27 11.26 -5.99
C THR A 84 4.34 11.84 -4.93
N LEU A 85 4.78 12.85 -4.18
CA LEU A 85 3.95 13.54 -3.22
C LEU A 85 2.80 14.30 -3.91
N LEU A 86 3.07 15.03 -5.01
CA LEU A 86 2.03 15.68 -5.79
C LEU A 86 1.03 14.67 -6.36
N GLN A 87 1.52 13.54 -6.88
CA GLN A 87 0.67 12.48 -7.41
C GLN A 87 -0.22 11.90 -6.30
N MET A 88 0.34 11.60 -5.13
CA MET A 88 -0.43 11.08 -3.99
C MET A 88 -1.41 12.11 -3.42
N TRP A 89 -1.12 13.41 -3.52
CA TRP A 89 -1.98 14.49 -3.06
C TRP A 89 -3.15 14.78 -4.02
N VAL A 90 -2.92 14.72 -5.34
CA VAL A 90 -3.90 15.09 -6.38
C VAL A 90 -4.85 13.93 -6.73
N VAL A 91 -4.37 12.69 -6.74
CA VAL A 91 -5.20 11.55 -7.19
C VAL A 91 -6.44 11.34 -6.30
N PRO A 92 -6.33 11.23 -4.96
CA PRO A 92 -7.50 11.05 -4.09
C PRO A 92 -8.44 12.25 -4.11
N LEU A 93 -7.90 13.45 -4.29
CA LEU A 93 -8.69 14.66 -4.49
C LEU A 93 -9.58 14.59 -5.73
N TYR A 94 -8.99 14.22 -6.87
CA TYR A 94 -9.71 14.17 -8.13
C TYR A 94 -10.92 13.23 -8.04
N PHE A 95 -10.73 12.04 -7.44
CA PHE A 95 -11.81 11.10 -7.20
C PHE A 95 -12.85 11.62 -6.21
N THR A 96 -12.42 12.22 -5.09
CA THR A 96 -13.35 12.69 -4.05
C THR A 96 -14.19 13.89 -4.48
N ILE A 97 -13.66 14.77 -5.35
CA ILE A 97 -14.42 15.85 -5.99
C ILE A 97 -15.47 15.26 -6.95
N LYS A 98 -15.07 14.30 -7.80
CA LYS A 98 -16.00 13.62 -8.73
C LYS A 98 -17.12 12.87 -8.01
N LEU A 99 -16.83 12.29 -6.84
CA LEU A 99 -17.78 11.54 -6.03
C LEU A 99 -18.55 12.42 -5.01
N TYR A 100 -18.36 13.75 -5.03
CA TYR A 100 -18.99 14.71 -4.09
C TYR A 100 -18.83 14.35 -2.61
N TRP A 101 -17.67 13.81 -2.23
CA TRP A 101 -17.43 13.38 -0.86
C TRP A 101 -16.97 14.53 0.04
N TRP A 102 -17.92 15.39 0.44
CA TRP A 102 -17.66 16.63 1.18
C TRP A 102 -16.89 16.47 2.48
N ARG A 103 -17.09 15.36 3.21
CA ARG A 103 -16.39 15.09 4.47
C ARG A 103 -14.88 14.95 4.26
N PHE A 104 -14.49 14.19 3.24
CA PHE A 104 -13.09 14.01 2.89
C PHE A 104 -12.49 15.33 2.41
N LEU A 105 -13.20 16.05 1.54
CA LEU A 105 -12.74 17.31 0.97
C LEU A 105 -12.49 18.38 2.06
N SER A 106 -13.37 18.46 3.06
CA SER A 106 -13.20 19.37 4.20
C SER A 106 -11.97 19.03 5.04
N MET A 107 -11.80 17.76 5.41
CA MET A 107 -10.64 17.31 6.20
C MET A 107 -9.33 17.51 5.43
N TRP A 108 -9.36 17.19 4.14
CA TRP A 108 -8.22 17.36 3.25
C TRP A 108 -7.83 18.83 3.10
N GLY A 109 -8.82 19.72 2.97
CA GLY A 109 -8.60 21.16 2.86
C GLY A 109 -7.95 21.73 4.12
N LEU A 110 -8.47 21.34 5.30
CA LEU A 110 -7.90 21.74 6.59
C LEU A 110 -6.45 21.24 6.74
N PHE A 111 -6.22 19.95 6.46
CA PHE A 111 -4.87 19.36 6.52
C PHE A 111 -3.90 20.09 5.58
N SER A 112 -4.32 20.35 4.35
CA SER A 112 -3.48 21.01 3.33
C SER A 112 -3.19 22.47 3.70
N LEU A 113 -4.17 23.18 4.26
CA LEU A 113 -3.99 24.56 4.72
C LEU A 113 -2.96 24.63 5.86
N ILE A 114 -3.12 23.79 6.89
CA ILE A 114 -2.21 23.77 8.05
C ILE A 114 -0.81 23.30 7.64
N THR A 115 -0.72 22.24 6.84
CA THR A 115 0.57 21.69 6.38
C THR A 115 1.29 22.70 5.48
N SER A 116 0.58 23.41 4.61
CA SER A 116 1.14 24.50 3.80
C SER A 116 1.66 25.66 4.66
N TYR A 117 0.91 26.06 5.70
CA TYR A 117 1.37 27.08 6.65
C TYR A 117 2.67 26.65 7.37
N ILE A 118 2.75 25.40 7.80
CA ILE A 118 3.92 24.85 8.49
C ILE A 118 5.12 24.74 7.54
N LEU A 119 4.90 24.26 6.31
CA LEU A 119 5.92 24.19 5.28
C LEU A 119 6.43 25.60 4.91
N PHE A 120 5.54 26.59 4.82
CA PHE A 120 5.92 27.98 4.62
C PHE A 120 6.81 28.48 5.78
N ARG A 121 6.45 28.21 7.03
CA ARG A 121 7.29 28.56 8.19
C ARG A 121 8.64 27.84 8.17
N ALA A 122 8.68 26.57 7.77
CA ALA A 122 9.90 25.75 7.70
C ALA A 122 10.86 26.17 6.57
N THR A 123 10.35 26.76 5.49
CA THR A 123 11.15 27.16 4.31
C THR A 123 11.64 28.61 4.36
N ARG A 124 11.13 29.43 5.29
CA ARG A 124 11.52 30.84 5.44
C ARG A 124 12.92 30.97 6.05
N LYS A 125 13.73 31.88 5.49
CA LYS A 125 15.06 32.24 5.99
C LYS A 125 15.04 33.64 6.61
N PRO A 126 15.72 33.88 7.75
CA PRO A 126 16.37 32.89 8.62
C PRO A 126 15.35 32.05 9.40
N LEU A 127 15.70 30.80 9.71
CA LEU A 127 14.82 29.90 10.46
C LEU A 127 14.71 30.38 11.93
N SER A 128 13.49 30.60 12.41
CA SER A 128 13.28 30.93 13.83
C SER A 128 13.40 29.67 14.69
N GLY A 129 14.08 29.75 15.84
CA GLY A 129 14.34 28.58 16.72
C GLY A 129 13.10 27.86 17.23
N ARG A 130 11.93 28.51 17.30
CA ARG A 130 10.66 27.84 17.66
C ARG A 130 10.04 27.00 16.53
N THR A 131 10.51 27.18 15.29
CA THR A 131 9.91 26.58 14.09
C THR A 131 10.07 25.05 14.05
N PRO A 132 11.27 24.47 14.30
CA PRO A 132 11.42 23.02 14.32
C PRO A 132 10.47 22.35 15.32
N ARG A 133 10.34 22.88 16.54
CA ARG A 133 9.41 22.33 17.54
C ARG A 133 7.95 22.32 17.06
N LEU A 134 7.50 23.39 16.40
CA LEU A 134 6.14 23.45 15.85
C LEU A 134 5.93 22.40 14.75
N VAL A 135 6.91 22.27 13.84
CA VAL A 135 6.91 21.31 12.73
C VAL A 135 6.83 19.88 13.28
N TYR A 136 7.71 19.51 14.21
CA TYR A 136 7.73 18.19 14.82
C TYR A 136 6.44 17.89 15.58
N LYS A 137 5.93 18.83 16.40
CA LYS A 137 4.68 18.64 17.13
C LYS A 137 3.48 18.41 16.22
N TRP A 138 3.40 19.12 15.10
CA TRP A 138 2.33 18.92 14.11
C TRP A 138 2.42 17.55 13.43
N PHE A 139 3.59 17.19 12.90
CA PHE A 139 3.73 15.90 12.21
C PHE A 139 3.60 14.72 13.17
N LEU A 140 4.03 14.87 14.43
CA LEU A 140 3.79 13.88 15.48
C LEU A 140 2.30 13.73 15.81
N LEU A 141 1.54 14.83 15.84
CA LEU A 141 0.08 14.78 16.00
C LEU A 141 -0.58 14.01 14.85
N ILE A 142 -0.20 14.30 13.60
CA ILE A 142 -0.70 13.59 12.42
C ILE A 142 -0.34 12.11 12.48
N TYR A 143 0.90 11.77 12.88
CA TYR A 143 1.33 10.39 13.07
C TYR A 143 0.47 9.67 14.12
N LYS A 144 0.25 10.26 15.29
CA LYS A 144 -0.56 9.66 16.37
C LYS A 144 -2.02 9.45 15.94
N LEU A 145 -2.62 10.43 15.28
CA LEU A 145 -3.98 10.31 14.74
C LEU A 145 -4.06 9.21 13.67
N SER A 146 -3.13 9.22 12.72
CA SER A 146 -3.07 8.25 11.62
C SER A 146 -2.88 6.83 12.14
N TYR A 147 -2.01 6.66 13.12
CA TYR A 147 -1.79 5.39 13.81
C TYR A 147 -3.06 4.94 14.55
N ALA A 148 -3.71 5.82 15.29
CA ALA A 148 -4.97 5.51 15.98
C ALA A 148 -6.07 5.06 15.00
N PHE A 149 -6.31 5.81 13.93
CA PHE A 149 -7.29 5.43 12.90
C PHE A 149 -6.92 4.12 12.18
N GLY A 150 -5.62 3.89 11.94
CA GLY A 150 -5.11 2.64 11.36
C GLY A 150 -5.37 1.44 12.27
N VAL A 151 -5.03 1.55 13.55
CA VAL A 151 -5.28 0.49 14.56
C VAL A 151 -6.77 0.25 14.73
N VAL A 152 -7.58 1.30 14.89
CA VAL A 152 -9.04 1.19 15.02
C VAL A 152 -9.65 0.52 13.79
N GLY A 153 -9.24 0.91 12.59
CA GLY A 153 -9.75 0.31 11.36
C GLY A 153 -9.32 -1.16 11.19
N TYR A 154 -8.07 -1.49 11.54
CA TYR A 154 -7.59 -2.87 11.55
C TYR A 154 -8.37 -3.75 12.52
N LEU A 155 -8.57 -3.27 13.75
CA LEU A 155 -9.37 -3.97 14.75
C LEU A 155 -10.83 -4.13 14.31
N ALA A 156 -11.43 -3.12 13.68
CA ALA A 156 -12.78 -3.20 13.15
C ALA A 156 -12.92 -4.26 12.04
N ILE A 157 -11.94 -4.38 11.14
CA ILE A 157 -11.92 -5.43 10.10
C ILE A 157 -11.80 -6.81 10.75
N ILE A 158 -10.84 -7.00 11.66
CA ILE A 158 -10.66 -8.28 12.37
C ILE A 158 -11.94 -8.65 13.11
N PHE A 159 -12.50 -7.72 13.86
CA PHE A 159 -13.73 -7.92 14.60
C PHE A 159 -14.89 -8.38 13.71
N THR A 160 -14.98 -7.82 12.49
CA THR A 160 -15.99 -8.21 11.51
C THR A 160 -15.73 -9.62 10.97
N MET A 161 -14.48 -9.93 10.61
CA MET A 161 -14.06 -11.25 10.09
C MET A 161 -14.17 -12.37 11.12
N CYS A 162 -13.91 -12.10 12.40
CA CYS A 162 -14.04 -13.06 13.51
C CYS A 162 -15.51 -13.38 13.86
N GLY A 163 -16.49 -12.79 13.18
CA GLY A 163 -17.92 -13.04 13.46
C GLY A 163 -18.43 -12.40 14.75
N LEU A 164 -17.60 -11.60 15.44
CA LEU A 164 -17.98 -10.96 16.71
C LEU A 164 -19.07 -9.87 16.54
N HIS A 165 -19.27 -9.40 15.31
CA HIS A 165 -20.38 -8.51 14.93
C HIS A 165 -21.76 -9.12 15.23
N LEU A 166 -21.87 -10.46 15.29
CA LEU A 166 -23.10 -11.18 15.64
C LEU A 166 -23.51 -10.96 17.10
N PHE A 167 -22.54 -10.85 18.02
CA PHE A 167 -22.82 -10.61 19.44
C PHE A 167 -23.31 -9.18 19.70
N PHE A 168 -22.86 -8.21 18.92
CA PHE A 168 -23.22 -6.80 19.09
C PHE A 168 -24.41 -6.35 18.23
N LYS A 169 -25.06 -7.26 17.47
CA LYS A 169 -26.16 -6.93 16.54
C LYS A 169 -25.82 -5.81 15.54
N ILE A 170 -24.54 -5.64 15.21
CA ILE A 170 -24.10 -4.66 14.21
C ILE A 170 -24.08 -5.34 12.85
N LYS A 171 -24.59 -4.65 11.83
CA LYS A 171 -24.56 -5.16 10.45
C LYS A 171 -23.11 -5.28 10.00
N ALA A 172 -22.69 -6.49 9.59
CA ALA A 172 -21.30 -6.76 9.20
C ALA A 172 -20.78 -5.79 8.12
N ARG A 173 -21.65 -5.44 7.16
CA ARG A 173 -21.35 -4.48 6.09
C ARG A 173 -20.94 -3.11 6.64
N ASP A 174 -21.71 -2.57 7.58
CA ASP A 174 -21.48 -1.24 8.12
C ASP A 174 -20.18 -1.17 8.95
N SER A 175 -19.88 -2.25 9.70
CA SER A 175 -18.61 -2.39 10.44
C SER A 175 -17.41 -2.52 9.49
N MET A 176 -17.55 -3.28 8.41
CA MET A 176 -16.51 -3.43 7.40
C MET A 176 -16.25 -2.11 6.66
N ASP A 177 -17.30 -1.41 6.26
CA ASP A 177 -17.21 -0.11 5.60
C ASP A 177 -16.52 0.91 6.54
N PHE A 178 -16.90 0.94 7.82
CA PHE A 178 -16.22 1.77 8.82
C PHE A 178 -14.74 1.40 8.96
N GLY A 179 -14.41 0.11 9.05
CA GLY A 179 -13.03 -0.37 9.18
C GLY A 179 -12.15 -0.01 7.99
N ILE A 180 -12.65 -0.23 6.76
CA ILE A 180 -11.95 0.10 5.52
C ILE A 180 -11.76 1.61 5.41
N VAL A 181 -12.80 2.40 5.68
CA VAL A 181 -12.71 3.86 5.63
C VAL A 181 -11.71 4.37 6.66
N SER A 182 -11.77 3.92 7.91
CA SER A 182 -10.83 4.30 8.97
C SER A 182 -9.38 3.97 8.60
N LEU A 183 -9.13 2.77 8.06
CA LEU A 183 -7.80 2.38 7.56
C LEU A 183 -7.34 3.27 6.40
N PHE A 184 -8.21 3.56 5.44
CA PHE A 184 -7.89 4.44 4.33
C PHE A 184 -7.48 5.83 4.83
N TYR A 185 -8.24 6.43 5.75
CA TYR A 185 -7.89 7.71 6.38
C TYR A 185 -6.53 7.63 7.10
N GLY A 186 -6.33 6.60 7.93
CA GLY A 186 -5.08 6.42 8.67
C GLY A 186 -3.86 6.26 7.76
N LEU A 187 -3.95 5.41 6.74
CA LEU A 187 -2.84 5.18 5.80
C LEU A 187 -2.59 6.40 4.92
N TYR A 188 -3.63 7.04 4.39
CA TYR A 188 -3.49 8.19 3.50
C TYR A 188 -2.82 9.37 4.21
N TYR A 189 -3.36 9.82 5.35
CA TYR A 189 -2.78 10.93 6.10
C TYR A 189 -1.46 10.55 6.77
N GLY A 190 -1.25 9.28 7.11
CA GLY A 190 0.01 8.80 7.70
C GLY A 190 1.17 8.79 6.71
N ILE A 191 0.97 8.29 5.48
CA ILE A 191 2.00 8.31 4.44
C ILE A 191 2.26 9.76 4.02
N MET A 192 1.20 10.55 3.79
CA MET A 192 1.33 11.95 3.39
C MET A 192 2.06 12.78 4.46
N GLY A 193 1.70 12.62 5.73
CA GLY A 193 2.37 13.29 6.85
C GLY A 193 3.84 12.93 6.96
N ARG A 194 4.21 11.67 6.72
CA ARG A 194 5.61 11.21 6.71
C ARG A 194 6.41 11.89 5.60
N ASP A 195 5.90 11.90 4.38
CA ASP A 195 6.61 12.47 3.23
C ASP A 195 6.80 13.99 3.40
N PHE A 196 5.79 14.70 3.92
CA PHE A 196 5.93 16.12 4.26
C PHE A 196 6.93 16.37 5.40
N ALA A 197 6.98 15.48 6.41
CA ALA A 197 7.93 15.60 7.51
C ALA A 197 9.38 15.40 7.04
N GLU A 198 9.65 14.45 6.15
CA GLU A 198 10.95 14.25 5.51
C GLU A 198 11.39 15.51 4.76
N ILE A 199 10.53 16.04 3.89
CA ILE A 199 10.80 17.27 3.14
C ILE A 199 11.07 18.46 4.07
N CYS A 200 10.23 18.67 5.10
CA CYS A 200 10.43 19.75 6.05
C CYS A 200 11.76 19.60 6.81
N SER A 201 12.13 18.37 7.19
CA SER A 201 13.37 18.09 7.91
C SER A 201 14.59 18.40 7.05
N ASP A 202 14.59 18.01 5.78
CA ASP A 202 15.64 18.35 4.81
C ASP A 202 15.80 19.86 4.61
N TYR A 203 14.68 20.59 4.47
CA TYR A 203 14.70 22.05 4.33
C TYR A 203 15.24 22.75 5.58
N MET A 204 14.80 22.33 6.78
CA MET A 204 15.28 22.90 8.03
C MET A 204 16.78 22.62 8.22
N ALA A 205 17.21 21.36 8.01
CA ALA A 205 18.61 20.96 8.12
C ALA A 205 19.53 21.78 7.17
N SER A 206 19.10 21.98 5.92
CA SER A 206 19.85 22.81 4.95
C SER A 206 19.89 24.30 5.30
N THR A 207 18.94 24.80 6.10
CA THR A 207 18.84 26.23 6.46
C THR A 207 19.60 26.57 7.74
N ILE A 208 19.71 25.62 8.69
CA ILE A 208 20.41 25.84 9.96
C ILE A 208 21.94 25.92 9.79
N GLY A 209 22.47 25.39 8.67
CA GLY A 209 23.86 25.62 8.26
C GLY A 209 24.89 24.65 8.86
N PHE A 210 24.47 23.44 9.25
CA PHE A 210 25.41 22.37 9.63
C PHE A 210 26.11 21.72 8.44
N TYR A 211 25.63 21.96 7.21
CA TYR A 211 26.28 21.53 5.98
C TYR A 211 26.59 22.75 5.11
N SER A 212 27.85 23.16 5.08
CA SER A 212 28.40 23.94 3.96
C SER A 212 29.17 22.96 3.07
N VAL A 213 29.00 23.05 1.75
CA VAL A 213 29.77 22.24 0.76
C VAL A 213 31.28 22.54 0.88
N SER A 214 31.63 23.61 1.59
CA SER A 214 32.97 24.12 1.90
C SER A 214 33.56 23.64 3.25
N GLY A 215 32.94 22.70 3.96
CA GLY A 215 33.57 21.95 5.05
C GLY A 215 33.74 22.68 6.41
N MET A 216 33.57 24.00 6.50
CA MET A 216 33.57 24.71 7.79
C MET A 216 32.14 25.09 8.25
N PRO A 217 31.68 24.60 9.42
CA PRO A 217 30.41 25.02 10.01
C PRO A 217 30.53 26.44 10.59
N THR A 218 29.61 27.33 10.21
CA THR A 218 29.61 28.75 10.61
C THR A 218 29.10 29.03 12.03
N ARG A 219 28.73 28.00 12.81
CA ARG A 219 28.23 28.15 14.18
C ARG A 219 29.01 27.27 15.16
N SER A 220 29.62 27.90 16.17
CA SER A 220 30.11 27.22 17.37
C SER A 220 28.93 26.91 18.29
N LEU A 221 28.74 25.64 18.62
CA LEU A 221 27.68 25.20 19.54
C LEU A 221 28.19 25.30 20.98
N SER A 222 27.56 26.11 21.81
CA SER A 222 27.81 26.12 23.26
C SER A 222 26.98 25.01 23.93
N ASP A 223 27.53 24.33 24.93
CA ASP A 223 26.97 23.11 25.56
C ASP A 223 25.53 23.19 26.09
N SER A 224 24.96 24.38 26.24
CA SER A 224 23.58 24.60 26.71
C SER A 224 22.57 24.94 25.62
N ILE A 225 22.94 24.84 24.34
CA ILE A 225 22.09 25.21 23.20
C ILE A 225 21.84 23.97 22.32
N CYS A 226 20.57 23.64 22.10
CA CYS A 226 20.19 22.53 21.23
C CYS A 226 20.72 22.73 19.81
N ALA A 227 21.41 21.73 19.27
CA ALA A 227 21.95 21.72 17.91
C ALA A 227 20.86 22.02 16.88
N VAL A 228 19.68 21.42 17.01
CA VAL A 228 18.61 21.51 15.99
C VAL A 228 17.83 22.82 16.07
N CYS A 229 17.47 23.29 17.26
CA CYS A 229 16.60 24.47 17.41
C CYS A 229 17.31 25.76 17.86
N GLY A 230 18.60 25.69 18.22
CA GLY A 230 19.38 26.85 18.64
C GLY A 230 18.86 27.52 19.92
N GLN A 231 18.05 26.81 20.71
CA GLN A 231 17.46 27.31 21.96
C GLN A 231 18.10 26.65 23.18
N LYS A 232 18.05 27.36 24.31
CA LYS A 232 18.59 26.86 25.57
C LYS A 232 17.92 25.54 25.96
N ILE A 233 18.72 24.56 26.33
CA ILE A 233 18.29 23.27 26.84
C ILE A 233 17.85 23.50 28.29
N ILE A 234 16.58 23.23 28.58
CA ILE A 234 15.89 23.48 29.86
C ILE A 234 15.81 22.20 30.71
N VAL A 235 16.06 21.02 30.13
CA VAL A 235 15.97 19.71 30.80
C VAL A 235 17.40 19.21 31.04
N GLU A 236 17.75 18.95 32.30
CA GLU A 236 19.06 18.39 32.66
C GLU A 236 19.17 16.91 32.25
N LEU A 237 20.41 16.46 32.04
CA LEU A 237 20.75 15.08 31.72
C LEU A 237 20.16 14.13 32.77
N ASP A 238 19.48 13.07 32.31
CA ASP A 238 18.99 11.93 33.12
C ASP A 238 17.66 12.11 33.88
N GLU A 239 16.89 13.18 33.62
CA GLU A 239 15.46 13.23 34.00
C GLU A 239 14.55 12.88 32.79
N GLU A 240 13.58 11.98 33.00
CA GLU A 240 12.51 11.72 32.05
C GLU A 240 11.68 13.01 31.86
N GLY A 241 11.98 13.74 30.79
CA GLY A 241 11.23 14.91 30.42
C GLY A 241 9.80 14.51 30.08
N LEU A 242 8.81 15.23 30.61
CA LEU A 242 7.38 15.01 30.32
C LEU A 242 7.03 15.15 28.81
N ILE A 243 7.98 15.60 27.96
CA ILE A 243 7.76 15.96 26.55
C ILE A 243 8.91 15.51 25.62
N GLU A 244 10.19 15.70 25.99
CA GLU A 244 11.38 15.36 25.18
C GLU A 244 12.52 14.96 26.13
N ASN A 245 13.21 13.85 25.86
CA ASN A 245 14.34 13.37 26.67
C ASN A 245 15.66 13.94 26.14
N THR A 246 16.61 14.17 27.03
CA THR A 246 17.89 14.80 26.65
C THR A 246 19.00 13.76 26.59
N TYR A 247 19.66 13.59 25.43
CA TYR A 247 20.78 12.67 25.26
C TYR A 247 22.08 13.41 24.97
N GLN A 248 23.16 13.03 25.64
CA GLN A 248 24.49 13.58 25.40
C GLN A 248 25.26 12.69 24.43
N LEU A 249 25.63 13.26 23.28
CA LEU A 249 26.51 12.64 22.29
C LEU A 249 27.93 12.48 22.85
N SER A 250 28.70 11.55 22.29
CA SER A 250 30.10 11.28 22.67
C SER A 250 31.04 12.48 22.54
N CYS A 251 30.61 13.53 21.84
CA CYS A 251 31.26 14.84 21.74
C CYS A 251 30.82 15.85 22.82
N SER A 252 30.26 15.38 23.94
CA SER A 252 29.74 16.16 25.06
C SER A 252 28.57 17.12 24.76
N HIS A 253 28.05 17.13 23.53
CA HIS A 253 26.89 17.94 23.14
C HIS A 253 25.56 17.25 23.45
N VAL A 254 24.56 18.05 23.83
CA VAL A 254 23.27 17.59 24.35
C VAL A 254 22.16 17.87 23.34
N GLU A 255 21.37 16.84 22.99
CA GLU A 255 20.30 16.89 21.99
C GLU A 255 18.94 16.46 22.61
N TYR A 256 17.84 17.01 22.09
CA TYR A 256 16.48 16.63 22.47
C TYR A 256 15.97 15.50 21.56
N TYR A 257 15.40 14.46 22.18
CA TYR A 257 14.76 13.32 21.54
C TYR A 257 13.24 13.34 21.74
#